data_AF-A0A259DGD4-F1
#
_entry.id   AF-A0A259DGD4-F1
#
_cell.length_a   1.000
_cell.length_b   1.000
_cell.length_c   1.000
_cell.angle_alpha   90.00
_cell.angle_beta   90.00
_cell.angle_gamma   90.00
#
_symmetry.space_group_name_H-M   'P 1'
#
loop_
_entity.id
_entity.type
_entity.pdbx_description
1 polymer ?
#
loop_
_entity_poly.entity_id
_entity_poly.type
_entity_poly.pdbx_seq_one_letter_code
_entity_poly.pdbx_strand_id
1 'polypeptide(L)'
;DPMKLAEYAMTPADVVNAVQAQNTTVSIGSLGAQPVTRGQQFTATITAQSQLTTVEQFEQIRLTTTAAGNTVRLGDVATVEIGKETYGGDSRFNGANASGFGVNLASGANAVDTAAAVRATLTSLQAALPEGVEIAYAYDTSPFVELSIEKVERTLLEAIGLVFLVILVFLQNWRATLIPIIAVPIVLLGTFAILGVLGYSINTLTMFAMVLAIGLLVDDAIVVVENVERVIAEEGLPPVEATEKSMTQITGALIGIALVLSAVFLPMAFSSGSTGVIYRQFSVTIISAMLLSAAVALILTPAMCATILKPHKPNEAGWFSTPARIFNTGFGAATRGYANLLGRILKWPFAMLLVLAIVGGGVGAIYSRINGSFLPSEDQGVLMTRISLSQGSTTAATLDVVRQVEDYLNTEESKAVDSTFVAMGFGFSGTGQNQAMVFVKLRSFDERSSADLSALAVAARANAKFKSLRAGTVQFNQPPAIQGLGNSAGFSMYLVDQSGAGNDALFAAAAELIKQAQASGRVINLRSGASEDEAALKLVIDQEKAAALGVSLTEVNAMLSTVFAGDEVNDFQLGTALRPVIVQGAAASRMQPEDVLAWFARNNAGEMVP
;
A
#
# COMPACT_ATOMS: atom_id res chain seq x y z
N ASP A 1 -9.26 -15.75 41.68
CA ASP A 1 -8.20 -16.61 42.24
C ASP A 1 -8.83 -17.97 42.54
N PRO A 2 -8.30 -19.07 41.98
CA PRO A 2 -8.91 -20.39 42.16
C PRO A 2 -8.95 -20.85 43.62
N MET A 3 -7.91 -20.54 44.41
CA MET A 3 -7.82 -20.98 45.81
C MET A 3 -8.83 -20.23 46.67
N LYS A 4 -8.97 -18.92 46.46
CA LYS A 4 -9.97 -18.12 47.18
C LYS A 4 -11.40 -18.49 46.79
N LEU A 5 -11.64 -18.81 45.52
CA LEU A 5 -12.95 -19.32 45.09
C LEU A 5 -13.26 -20.66 45.76
N ALA A 6 -12.30 -21.58 45.82
CA ALA A 6 -12.47 -22.87 46.47
C ALA A 6 -12.73 -22.76 47.99
N GLU A 7 -12.09 -21.81 48.69
CA GLU A 7 -12.31 -21.56 50.13
C GLU A 7 -13.78 -21.23 50.45
N TYR A 8 -14.45 -20.50 49.55
CA TYR A 8 -15.87 -20.17 49.68
C TYR A 8 -16.80 -21.15 48.93
N ALA A 9 -16.28 -22.30 48.51
CA ALA A 9 -16.97 -23.30 47.70
C ALA A 9 -17.61 -22.70 46.43
N MET A 10 -16.94 -21.76 45.77
CA MET A 10 -17.42 -21.02 44.59
C MET A 10 -16.72 -21.44 43.31
N THR A 11 -17.41 -21.22 42.19
CA THR A 11 -16.91 -21.45 40.83
C THR A 11 -16.86 -20.13 40.04
N PRO A 12 -16.11 -20.06 38.92
CA PRO A 12 -16.16 -18.91 38.01
C PRO A 12 -17.58 -18.59 37.50
N ALA A 13 -18.43 -19.60 37.31
CA ALA A 13 -19.82 -19.40 36.89
C ALA A 13 -20.64 -18.60 37.92
N ASP A 14 -20.39 -18.81 39.22
CA ASP A 14 -21.04 -18.03 40.27
C ASP A 14 -20.66 -16.55 40.20
N VAL A 15 -19.39 -16.25 39.86
CA VAL A 15 -18.91 -14.88 39.67
C VAL A 15 -19.57 -14.24 38.45
N VAL A 16 -19.59 -14.93 37.31
CA VAL A 16 -20.25 -14.47 36.08
C VAL A 16 -21.72 -14.17 36.35
N ASN A 17 -22.45 -15.09 36.97
CA ASN A 17 -23.86 -14.90 37.31
C ASN A 17 -24.08 -13.73 38.27
N ALA A 18 -23.22 -13.55 39.28
CA ALA A 18 -23.33 -12.45 40.23
C ALA A 18 -23.09 -11.09 39.56
N VAL A 19 -22.10 -10.99 38.67
CA VAL A 19 -21.82 -9.80 37.86
C VAL A 19 -23.00 -9.52 36.92
N GLN A 20 -23.52 -10.54 36.25
CA GLN A 20 -24.66 -10.38 35.34
C GLN A 20 -25.93 -9.90 36.06
N ALA A 21 -26.19 -10.39 37.27
CA ALA A 21 -27.37 -10.05 38.05
C ALA A 21 -27.29 -8.68 38.75
N GLN A 22 -26.08 -8.21 39.11
CA GLN A 22 -25.90 -6.96 39.86
C GLN A 22 -25.47 -5.78 39.00
N ASN A 23 -24.79 -6.02 37.87
CA ASN A 23 -24.46 -5.00 36.89
C ASN A 23 -25.48 -5.00 35.74
N THR A 24 -26.70 -4.51 36.00
CA THR A 24 -27.75 -4.45 34.99
C THR A 24 -28.59 -3.20 35.16
N THR A 25 -29.09 -2.67 34.03
CA THR A 25 -30.03 -1.55 34.04
C THR A 25 -31.45 -2.10 33.97
N VAL A 26 -32.19 -1.99 35.08
CA VAL A 26 -33.59 -2.44 35.16
C VAL A 26 -34.52 -1.25 35.11
N SER A 27 -35.24 -1.11 33.99
CA SER A 27 -36.34 -0.17 33.84
C SER A 27 -37.63 -0.79 34.35
N ILE A 28 -38.29 -0.16 35.32
CA ILE A 28 -39.54 -0.66 35.93
C ILE A 28 -40.76 0.10 35.38
N GLY A 29 -40.60 0.80 34.24
CA GLY A 29 -41.66 1.63 33.65
C GLY A 29 -41.75 3.01 34.29
N SER A 30 -42.95 3.59 34.40
CA SER A 30 -43.16 4.92 34.98
C SER A 30 -44.39 4.98 35.88
N LEU A 31 -44.29 5.78 36.95
CA LEU A 31 -45.46 6.19 37.73
C LEU A 31 -46.40 6.97 36.81
N GLY A 32 -47.71 6.68 36.89
CA GLY A 32 -48.70 7.34 36.03
C GLY A 32 -48.57 6.98 34.54
N ALA A 33 -48.02 5.81 34.20
CA ALA A 33 -48.12 5.25 32.85
C ALA A 33 -49.59 4.96 32.50
N GLN A 34 -49.98 5.15 31.24
CA GLN A 34 -51.35 4.84 30.81
C GLN A 34 -51.64 3.33 30.89
N PRO A 35 -52.88 2.95 31.23
CA PRO A 35 -54.03 3.81 31.55
C PRO A 35 -53.98 4.39 32.98
N VAL A 36 -54.27 5.70 33.10
CA VAL A 36 -54.23 6.44 34.39
C VAL A 36 -55.62 6.72 34.95
N THR A 37 -55.71 6.94 36.26
CA THR A 37 -56.94 7.38 36.95
C THR A 37 -57.25 8.85 36.65
N ARG A 38 -58.54 9.23 36.67
CA ARG A 38 -59.00 10.59 36.37
C ARG A 38 -58.47 11.57 37.42
N GLY A 39 -57.59 12.50 37.02
CA GLY A 39 -56.95 13.48 37.90
C GLY A 39 -55.45 13.26 38.13
N GLN A 40 -54.83 12.19 37.59
CA GLN A 40 -53.38 11.99 37.64
C GLN A 40 -52.65 13.10 36.86
N GLN A 41 -51.86 13.93 37.57
CA GLN A 41 -51.08 15.04 36.98
C GLN A 41 -49.56 14.82 37.00
N PHE A 42 -49.09 13.71 37.59
CA PHE A 42 -47.67 13.40 37.76
C PHE A 42 -47.31 12.10 37.05
N THR A 43 -46.23 12.11 36.27
CA THR A 43 -45.59 10.90 35.76
C THR A 43 -44.08 11.01 35.94
N ALA A 44 -43.44 9.90 36.29
CA ALA A 44 -41.99 9.81 36.45
C ALA A 44 -41.51 8.40 36.14
N THR A 45 -40.45 8.27 35.34
CA THR A 45 -39.81 6.99 35.06
C THR A 45 -39.19 6.42 36.34
N ILE A 46 -39.45 5.15 36.62
CA ILE A 46 -38.88 4.40 37.75
C ILE A 46 -37.74 3.55 37.22
N THR A 47 -36.57 3.71 37.81
CA THR A 47 -35.40 2.86 37.56
C THR A 47 -35.05 2.14 38.87
N ALA A 48 -34.75 0.84 38.81
CA ALA A 48 -34.42 0.02 40.00
C ALA A 48 -32.91 -0.10 40.21
N GLN A 49 -32.22 -0.51 39.16
CA GLN A 49 -30.79 -0.75 39.15
C GLN A 49 -30.20 -0.03 37.95
N SER A 50 -29.03 0.55 38.17
CA SER A 50 -28.15 1.09 37.14
C SER A 50 -26.92 0.20 37.02
N GLN A 51 -26.30 0.20 35.85
CA GLN A 51 -24.95 -0.35 35.67
C GLN A 51 -23.97 0.25 36.68
N LEU A 52 -22.99 -0.56 37.08
CA LEU A 52 -21.88 -0.16 37.93
C LEU A 52 -20.88 0.64 37.09
N THR A 53 -20.17 1.59 37.72
CA THR A 53 -19.29 2.53 37.02
C THR A 53 -17.87 2.60 37.57
N THR A 54 -17.63 2.12 38.79
CA THR A 54 -16.30 2.18 39.44
C THR A 54 -15.83 0.81 39.88
N VAL A 55 -14.50 0.65 39.96
CA VAL A 55 -13.86 -0.58 40.43
C VAL A 55 -14.38 -0.98 41.81
N GLU A 56 -14.50 -0.02 42.72
CA GLU A 56 -14.99 -0.26 44.08
C GLU A 56 -16.41 -0.82 44.07
N GLN A 57 -17.28 -0.33 43.19
CA GLN A 57 -18.64 -0.87 43.07
C GLN A 57 -18.65 -2.33 42.62
N PHE A 58 -17.77 -2.70 41.68
CA PHE A 58 -17.58 -4.08 41.25
C PHE A 58 -17.01 -4.95 42.38
N GLU A 59 -16.02 -4.46 43.14
CA GLU A 59 -15.48 -5.17 44.30
C GLU A 59 -16.56 -5.45 45.36
N GLN A 60 -17.56 -4.58 45.49
CA GLN A 60 -18.65 -4.73 46.45
C GLN A 60 -19.78 -5.68 46.00
N ILE A 61 -19.72 -6.24 44.78
CA ILE A 61 -20.69 -7.23 44.28
C ILE A 61 -20.78 -8.38 45.27
N ARG A 62 -22.00 -8.69 45.71
CA ARG A 62 -22.24 -9.74 46.70
C ARG A 62 -22.29 -11.09 46.00
N LEU A 63 -21.43 -12.00 46.42
CA LEU A 63 -21.35 -13.34 45.85
C LEU A 63 -22.21 -14.33 46.64
N THR A 64 -21.93 -14.47 47.93
CA THR A 64 -22.68 -15.36 48.83
C THR A 64 -22.61 -14.83 50.26
N THR A 65 -23.35 -15.45 51.18
CA THR A 65 -23.26 -15.19 52.62
C THR A 65 -22.81 -16.47 53.32
N THR A 66 -21.73 -16.38 54.08
CA THR A 66 -21.20 -17.49 54.88
C THR A 66 -22.19 -17.90 55.98
N ALA A 67 -22.06 -19.13 56.49
CA ALA A 67 -22.89 -19.62 57.61
C ALA A 67 -22.78 -18.75 58.89
N ALA A 68 -21.68 -18.00 59.04
CA ALA A 68 -21.45 -17.05 60.12
C ALA A 68 -22.10 -15.67 59.90
N GLY A 69 -22.79 -15.46 58.77
CA GLY A 69 -23.47 -14.19 58.43
C GLY A 69 -22.59 -13.16 57.71
N ASN A 70 -21.31 -13.45 57.47
CA ASN A 70 -20.43 -12.56 56.70
C ASN A 70 -20.75 -12.68 55.21
N THR A 71 -20.84 -11.54 54.51
CA THR A 71 -21.05 -11.51 53.05
C THR A 71 -19.71 -11.57 52.34
N VAL A 72 -19.55 -12.54 51.44
CA VAL A 72 -18.40 -12.66 50.53
C VAL A 72 -18.63 -11.73 49.35
N ARG A 73 -17.64 -10.90 49.05
CA ARG A 73 -17.69 -9.93 47.96
C ARG A 73 -16.74 -10.31 46.83
N LEU A 74 -16.92 -9.73 45.65
CA LEU A 74 -16.06 -10.00 44.51
C LEU A 74 -14.58 -9.67 44.80
N GLY A 75 -14.33 -8.55 45.50
CA GLY A 75 -12.97 -8.15 45.90
C GLY A 75 -12.27 -9.16 46.83
N ASP A 76 -13.01 -10.04 47.50
CA ASP A 76 -12.42 -11.06 48.36
C ASP A 76 -11.80 -12.19 47.52
N VAL A 77 -12.39 -12.52 46.36
CA VAL A 77 -12.01 -13.68 45.52
C VAL A 77 -11.30 -13.34 44.21
N ALA A 78 -11.36 -12.07 43.78
CA ALA A 78 -10.78 -11.61 42.52
C ALA A 78 -10.18 -10.20 42.65
N THR A 79 -9.16 -9.92 41.84
CA THR A 79 -8.67 -8.56 41.61
C THR A 79 -9.57 -7.90 40.57
N VAL A 80 -10.06 -6.71 40.86
CA VAL A 80 -10.88 -5.91 39.95
C VAL A 80 -10.06 -4.70 39.53
N GLU A 81 -9.88 -4.52 38.22
CA GLU A 81 -9.16 -3.37 37.68
C GLU A 81 -9.70 -2.96 36.31
N ILE A 82 -9.45 -1.71 35.91
CA ILE A 82 -9.71 -1.25 34.56
C ILE A 82 -8.51 -1.63 33.68
N GLY A 83 -8.66 -2.73 32.95
CA GLY A 83 -7.64 -3.28 32.06
C GLY A 83 -7.84 -2.96 30.58
N LYS A 84 -6.93 -3.49 29.74
CA LYS A 84 -7.13 -3.54 28.28
C LYS A 84 -8.18 -4.62 27.95
N GLU A 85 -9.00 -4.37 26.96
CA GLU A 85 -9.98 -5.35 26.44
C GLU A 85 -9.28 -6.59 25.84
N THR A 86 -8.17 -6.38 25.14
CA THR A 86 -7.32 -7.46 24.62
C THR A 86 -5.86 -7.18 24.97
N TYR A 87 -5.19 -8.21 25.46
CA TYR A 87 -3.75 -8.20 25.76
C TYR A 87 -2.98 -8.96 24.68
N GLY A 88 -1.71 -8.61 24.50
CA GLY A 88 -0.83 -9.24 23.49
C GLY A 88 -0.62 -8.38 22.23
N GLY A 89 -1.50 -7.41 21.99
CA GLY A 89 -1.26 -6.29 21.07
C GLY A 89 -0.63 -5.11 21.82
N ASP A 90 0.48 -4.60 21.29
CA ASP A 90 1.11 -3.37 21.79
C ASP A 90 1.66 -2.56 20.61
N SER A 91 1.96 -1.29 20.81
CA SER A 91 2.52 -0.46 19.76
C SER A 91 3.59 0.49 20.28
N ARG A 92 4.58 0.75 19.44
CA ARG A 92 5.73 1.59 19.80
C ARG A 92 6.05 2.54 18.66
N PHE A 93 6.51 3.74 18.99
CA PHE A 93 7.01 4.71 18.02
C PHE A 93 8.39 5.20 18.48
N ASN A 94 9.42 4.98 17.66
CA ASN A 94 10.82 5.31 17.97
C ASN A 94 11.25 4.82 19.37
N GLY A 95 10.89 3.59 19.74
CA GLY A 95 11.21 3.05 21.06
C GLY A 95 10.39 3.61 22.23
N ALA A 96 9.47 4.55 22.02
CA ALA A 96 8.50 5.00 23.04
C ALA A 96 7.17 4.24 22.92
N ASN A 97 6.39 4.17 24.00
CA ASN A 97 5.04 3.58 23.95
C ASN A 97 4.14 4.46 23.07
N ALA A 98 3.42 3.84 22.14
CA ALA A 98 2.55 4.55 21.21
C ALA A 98 1.22 3.82 21.03
N SER A 99 0.23 4.55 20.54
CA SER A 99 -0.99 3.97 19.99
C SER A 99 -1.15 4.51 18.57
N GLY A 100 -1.74 3.72 17.70
CA GLY A 100 -1.89 4.10 16.30
C GLY A 100 -2.93 3.27 15.60
N PHE A 101 -3.33 3.75 14.44
CA PHE A 101 -4.24 3.06 13.53
C PHE A 101 -3.74 3.26 12.10
N GLY A 102 -3.90 2.23 11.27
CA GLY A 102 -3.67 2.34 9.84
C GLY A 102 -4.91 2.89 9.15
N VAL A 103 -4.73 3.81 8.20
CA VAL A 103 -5.80 4.29 7.32
C VAL A 103 -5.62 3.64 5.96
N ASN A 104 -6.59 2.80 5.58
CA ASN A 104 -6.63 2.23 4.24
C ASN A 104 -7.44 3.14 3.31
N LEU A 105 -6.94 3.31 2.09
CA LEU A 105 -7.62 4.09 1.07
C LEU A 105 -8.90 3.37 0.62
N ALA A 106 -10.03 4.09 0.61
CA ALA A 106 -11.28 3.57 0.07
C ALA A 106 -11.15 3.36 -1.46
N SER A 107 -11.88 2.38 -2.00
CA SER A 107 -11.86 2.10 -3.43
C SER A 107 -12.25 3.34 -4.24
N GLY A 108 -11.37 3.77 -5.15
CA GLY A 108 -11.57 4.95 -6.00
C GLY A 108 -11.29 6.30 -5.33
N ALA A 109 -10.90 6.34 -4.06
CA ALA A 109 -10.48 7.57 -3.40
C ALA A 109 -9.09 8.02 -3.87
N ASN A 110 -8.81 9.32 -3.75
CA ASN A 110 -7.50 9.90 -4.06
C ASN A 110 -6.58 9.82 -2.82
N ALA A 111 -5.39 9.24 -2.98
CA ALA A 111 -4.44 9.05 -1.87
C ALA A 111 -3.94 10.37 -1.27
N VAL A 112 -3.66 11.38 -2.09
CA VAL A 112 -3.14 12.69 -1.68
C VAL A 112 -4.23 13.48 -0.94
N ASP A 113 -5.44 13.55 -1.52
CA ASP A 113 -6.56 14.26 -0.91
C ASP A 113 -6.98 13.61 0.42
N THR A 114 -7.00 12.28 0.46
CA THR A 114 -7.34 11.53 1.67
C THR A 114 -6.28 11.76 2.75
N ALA A 115 -4.99 11.70 2.41
CA ALA A 115 -3.91 11.98 3.36
C ALA A 115 -4.00 13.42 3.90
N ALA A 116 -4.27 14.41 3.04
CA ALA A 116 -4.49 15.79 3.46
C ALA A 116 -5.69 15.94 4.40
N ALA A 117 -6.82 15.29 4.11
CA ALA A 117 -8.01 15.31 4.94
C ALA A 117 -7.79 14.62 6.30
N VAL A 118 -7.04 13.52 6.34
CA VAL A 118 -6.65 12.84 7.58
C VAL A 118 -5.76 13.76 8.41
N ARG A 119 -4.73 14.36 7.81
CA ARG A 119 -3.84 15.32 8.49
C ARG A 119 -4.62 16.51 9.06
N ALA A 120 -5.52 17.10 8.27
CA ALA A 120 -6.36 18.22 8.72
C ALA A 120 -7.26 17.85 9.91
N THR A 121 -7.84 16.63 9.88
CA THR A 121 -8.68 16.12 10.96
C THR A 121 -7.88 15.86 12.23
N LEU A 122 -6.69 15.27 12.11
CA LEU A 122 -5.82 15.02 13.26
C LEU A 122 -5.34 16.32 13.90
N THR A 123 -4.99 17.32 13.09
CA THR A 123 -4.62 18.66 13.59
C THR A 123 -5.77 19.33 14.33
N SER A 124 -7.02 19.20 13.88
CA SER A 124 -8.17 19.80 14.58
C SER A 124 -8.46 19.11 15.92
N LEU A 125 -8.14 17.82 16.04
CA LEU A 125 -8.29 17.05 17.26
C LEU A 125 -7.13 17.24 18.25
N GLN A 126 -6.00 17.79 17.82
CA GLN A 126 -4.80 17.94 18.66
C GLN A 126 -5.08 18.71 19.96
N ALA A 127 -5.95 19.72 19.93
CA ALA A 127 -6.33 20.51 21.11
C ALA A 127 -7.21 19.74 22.12
N ALA A 128 -7.83 18.63 21.70
CA ALA A 128 -8.64 17.77 22.57
C ALA A 128 -7.84 16.63 23.19
N LEU A 129 -6.57 16.46 22.80
CA LEU A 129 -5.71 15.41 23.34
C LEU A 129 -5.20 15.78 24.74
N PRO A 130 -4.98 14.80 25.62
CA PRO A 130 -4.34 15.02 26.91
C PRO A 130 -2.95 15.63 26.79
N GLU A 131 -2.50 16.33 27.85
CA GLU A 131 -1.15 16.88 27.92
C GLU A 131 -0.09 15.79 27.73
N GLY A 132 0.91 16.06 26.90
CA GLY A 132 2.00 15.12 26.59
C GLY A 132 1.69 14.11 25.47
N VAL A 133 0.51 14.15 24.85
CA VAL A 133 0.19 13.32 23.68
C VAL A 133 0.48 14.10 22.38
N GLU A 134 1.39 13.58 21.56
CA GLU A 134 1.73 14.14 20.26
C GLU A 134 1.28 13.21 19.12
N ILE A 135 0.88 13.82 18.00
CA ILE A 135 0.52 13.08 16.78
C ILE A 135 1.76 12.95 15.91
N ALA A 136 2.11 11.72 15.55
CA ALA A 136 3.21 11.40 14.64
C ALA A 136 2.73 10.57 13.44
N TYR A 137 3.36 10.79 12.29
CA TYR A 137 3.05 10.08 11.03
C TYR A 137 4.15 9.07 10.73
N ALA A 138 3.91 7.83 11.14
CA ALA A 138 4.90 6.76 11.06
C ALA A 138 5.05 6.08 9.70
N TYR A 139 3.99 6.06 8.90
CA TYR A 139 3.99 5.42 7.59
C TYR A 139 3.05 6.19 6.67
N ASP A 140 3.60 6.77 5.60
CA ASP A 140 2.85 7.59 4.65
C ASP A 140 3.48 7.49 3.27
N THR A 141 2.70 7.04 2.28
CA THR A 141 3.12 6.93 0.88
C THR A 141 2.71 8.14 0.05
N SER A 142 1.91 9.08 0.59
CA SER A 142 1.48 10.28 -0.13
C SER A 142 2.63 11.19 -0.58
N PRO A 143 3.71 11.42 0.21
CA PRO A 143 4.81 12.28 -0.23
C PRO A 143 5.54 11.73 -1.47
N PHE A 144 5.60 10.40 -1.61
CA PHE A 144 6.17 9.78 -2.80
C PHE A 144 5.33 10.08 -4.05
N VAL A 145 4.00 10.02 -3.94
CA VAL A 145 3.09 10.34 -5.06
C VAL A 145 3.19 11.81 -5.43
N GLU A 146 3.16 12.72 -4.46
CA GLU A 146 3.31 14.17 -4.66
C GLU A 146 4.64 14.49 -5.37
N LEU A 147 5.76 13.98 -4.84
CA LEU A 147 7.08 14.22 -5.41
C LEU A 147 7.26 13.56 -6.79
N SER A 148 6.61 12.42 -7.04
CA SER A 148 6.63 11.77 -8.35
C SER A 148 5.95 12.65 -9.39
N ILE A 149 4.80 13.25 -9.06
CA ILE A 149 4.11 14.17 -9.97
C ILE A 149 4.95 15.43 -10.19
N GLU A 150 5.48 16.05 -9.14
CA GLU A 150 6.34 17.24 -9.24
C GLU A 150 7.57 16.98 -10.12
N LYS A 151 8.23 15.83 -9.94
CA LYS A 151 9.37 15.45 -10.79
C LYS A 151 8.95 15.27 -12.23
N VAL A 152 7.80 14.65 -12.50
CA VAL A 152 7.35 14.50 -13.89
C VAL A 152 7.02 15.86 -14.51
N GLU A 153 6.39 16.78 -13.79
CA GLU A 153 6.16 18.16 -14.23
C GLU A 153 7.48 18.87 -14.57
N ARG A 154 8.49 18.74 -13.72
CA ARG A 154 9.83 19.29 -13.98
C ARG A 154 10.46 18.67 -15.23
N THR A 155 10.41 17.35 -15.37
CA THR A 155 10.93 16.68 -16.57
C THR A 155 10.18 17.07 -17.85
N LEU A 156 8.88 17.39 -17.74
CA LEU A 156 8.08 17.89 -18.85
C LEU A 156 8.55 19.28 -19.29
N LEU A 157 8.83 20.18 -18.34
CA LEU A 157 9.41 21.49 -18.65
C LEU A 157 10.82 21.39 -19.23
N GLU A 158 11.66 20.52 -18.69
CA GLU A 158 13.00 20.23 -19.20
C GLU A 158 12.93 19.67 -20.63
N ALA A 159 12.01 18.73 -20.90
CA ALA A 159 11.79 18.16 -22.23
C ALA A 159 11.35 19.22 -23.24
N ILE A 160 10.40 20.10 -22.89
CA ILE A 160 9.97 21.22 -23.74
C ILE A 160 11.16 22.16 -24.02
N GLY A 161 11.98 22.46 -23.01
CA GLY A 161 13.19 23.27 -23.16
C GLY A 161 14.23 22.63 -24.09
N LEU A 162 14.47 21.32 -23.96
CA LEU A 162 15.38 20.58 -24.82
C LEU A 162 14.88 20.52 -26.27
N VAL A 163 13.60 20.24 -26.46
CA VAL A 163 12.94 20.27 -27.78
C VAL A 163 13.11 21.65 -28.41
N PHE A 164 12.85 22.71 -27.65
CA PHE A 164 13.04 24.08 -28.10
C PHE A 164 14.46 24.33 -28.59
N LEU A 165 15.48 23.92 -27.82
CA LEU A 165 16.88 24.09 -28.20
C LEU A 165 17.22 23.34 -29.49
N VAL A 166 16.74 22.10 -29.64
CA VAL A 166 16.96 21.32 -30.85
C VAL A 166 16.34 22.00 -32.07
N ILE A 167 15.07 22.43 -31.99
CA ILE A 167 14.39 23.11 -33.10
C ILE A 167 15.09 24.43 -33.44
N LEU A 168 15.51 25.20 -32.43
CA LEU A 168 16.25 26.44 -32.63
C LEU A 168 17.57 26.21 -33.38
N VAL A 169 18.28 25.11 -33.09
CA VAL A 169 19.52 24.77 -33.79
C VAL A 169 19.30 24.43 -35.25
N PHE A 170 18.20 23.73 -35.58
CA PHE A 170 17.86 23.35 -36.95
C PHE A 170 17.27 24.50 -37.76
N LEU A 171 16.25 25.19 -37.23
CA LEU A 171 15.54 26.26 -37.95
C LEU A 171 16.27 27.60 -37.87
N GLN A 172 17.13 27.82 -36.87
CA GLN A 172 17.94 29.03 -36.67
C GLN A 172 17.12 30.34 -36.69
N ASN A 173 15.82 30.21 -36.50
CA ASN A 173 14.83 31.27 -36.59
C ASN A 173 13.91 31.17 -35.38
N TRP A 174 14.01 32.17 -34.50
CA TRP A 174 13.20 32.25 -33.29
C TRP A 174 11.69 32.19 -33.58
N ARG A 175 11.23 32.79 -34.68
CA ARG A 175 9.81 32.83 -35.06
C ARG A 175 9.29 31.46 -35.48
N ALA A 176 10.06 30.74 -36.29
CA ALA A 176 9.72 29.38 -36.71
C ALA A 176 9.74 28.43 -35.51
N THR A 177 10.71 28.60 -34.61
CA THR A 177 10.83 27.81 -33.38
C THR A 177 9.66 28.04 -32.42
N LEU A 178 9.08 29.24 -32.39
CA LEU A 178 7.95 29.57 -31.53
C LEU A 178 6.68 28.76 -31.86
N ILE A 179 6.52 28.34 -33.12
CA ILE A 179 5.31 27.65 -33.58
C ILE A 179 5.16 26.28 -32.88
N PRO A 180 6.14 25.36 -32.90
CA PRO A 180 6.05 24.12 -32.12
C PRO A 180 5.97 24.33 -30.61
N ILE A 181 6.64 25.35 -30.06
CA ILE A 181 6.57 25.67 -28.62
C ILE A 181 5.14 26.00 -28.19
N ILE A 182 4.37 26.70 -29.02
CA ILE A 182 2.96 27.03 -28.71
C ILE A 182 2.08 25.80 -28.90
N ALA A 183 2.34 24.98 -29.92
CA ALA A 183 1.53 23.80 -30.22
C ALA A 183 1.57 22.76 -29.09
N VAL A 184 2.74 22.49 -28.51
CA VAL A 184 2.92 21.43 -27.50
C VAL A 184 2.03 21.64 -26.26
N PRO A 185 2.05 22.77 -25.54
CA PRO A 185 1.16 23.00 -24.39
C PRO A 185 -0.32 22.87 -24.74
N ILE A 186 -0.75 23.30 -25.93
CA ILE A 186 -2.16 23.21 -26.36
C ILE A 186 -2.59 21.74 -26.47
N VAL A 187 -1.76 20.92 -27.12
CA VAL A 187 -2.04 19.48 -27.26
C VAL A 187 -1.98 18.79 -25.90
N LEU A 188 -1.02 19.13 -25.03
CA LEU A 188 -0.92 18.54 -23.70
C LEU A 188 -2.15 18.87 -22.83
N LEU A 189 -2.56 20.14 -22.80
CA LEU A 189 -3.75 20.60 -22.07
C LEU A 189 -5.04 19.97 -22.62
N GLY A 190 -5.17 19.89 -23.94
CA GLY A 190 -6.33 19.23 -24.54
C GLY A 190 -6.32 17.71 -24.30
N THR A 191 -5.15 17.07 -24.20
CA THR A 191 -5.05 15.67 -23.80
C THR A 191 -5.53 15.47 -22.36
N PHE A 192 -5.14 16.35 -21.43
CA PHE A 192 -5.70 16.32 -20.07
C PHE A 192 -7.22 16.50 -20.05
N ALA A 193 -7.76 17.39 -20.88
CA ALA A 193 -9.20 17.56 -21.00
C ALA A 193 -9.90 16.28 -21.50
N ILE A 194 -9.35 15.62 -22.53
CA ILE A 194 -9.88 14.34 -23.04
C ILE A 194 -9.81 13.26 -21.96
N LEU A 195 -8.68 13.14 -21.26
CA LEU A 195 -8.52 12.19 -20.17
C LEU A 195 -9.54 12.42 -19.05
N GLY A 196 -9.77 13.69 -18.67
CA GLY A 196 -10.78 14.06 -17.69
C GLY A 196 -12.21 13.67 -18.12
N VAL A 197 -12.57 13.90 -19.38
CA VAL A 197 -13.88 13.48 -19.95
C VAL A 197 -14.03 11.96 -19.96
N LEU A 198 -12.94 11.23 -20.21
CA LEU A 198 -12.92 9.76 -20.20
C LEU A 198 -12.81 9.16 -18.78
N GLY A 199 -12.74 9.98 -17.74
CA GLY A 199 -12.67 9.55 -16.33
C GLY A 199 -11.30 9.04 -15.89
N TYR A 200 -10.22 9.41 -16.58
CA TYR A 200 -8.85 9.11 -16.16
C TYR A 200 -8.33 10.17 -15.19
N SER A 201 -7.51 9.74 -14.24
CA SER A 201 -6.81 10.62 -13.31
C SER A 201 -5.43 11.00 -13.83
N ILE A 202 -4.86 12.07 -13.27
CA ILE A 202 -3.43 12.36 -13.37
C ILE A 202 -2.70 11.42 -12.40
N ASN A 203 -1.91 10.51 -12.95
CA ASN A 203 -1.08 9.58 -12.18
C ASN A 203 0.26 9.34 -12.89
N THR A 204 1.16 8.59 -12.26
CA THR A 204 2.51 8.31 -12.78
C THR A 204 2.49 7.72 -14.20
N LEU A 205 1.56 6.81 -14.52
CA LEU A 205 1.50 6.16 -15.83
C LEU A 205 0.99 7.10 -16.93
N THR A 206 -0.09 7.85 -16.65
CA THR A 206 -0.58 8.85 -17.61
C THR A 206 0.46 9.94 -17.84
N MET A 207 1.18 10.36 -16.80
CA MET A 207 2.22 11.39 -16.93
C MET A 207 3.44 10.88 -17.70
N PHE A 208 3.87 9.63 -17.50
CA PHE A 208 4.90 9.02 -18.35
C PHE A 208 4.47 8.92 -19.81
N ALA A 209 3.22 8.52 -20.06
CA ALA A 209 2.67 8.51 -21.41
C ALA A 209 2.67 9.92 -22.04
N MET A 210 2.38 10.97 -21.26
CA MET A 210 2.48 12.37 -21.71
C MET A 210 3.92 12.76 -22.07
N VAL A 211 4.91 12.41 -21.23
CA VAL A 211 6.33 12.70 -21.51
C VAL A 211 6.79 11.99 -22.79
N LEU A 212 6.43 10.72 -22.97
CA LEU A 212 6.73 9.99 -24.21
C LEU A 212 6.04 10.61 -25.41
N ALA A 213 4.79 11.06 -25.23
CA ALA A 213 4.05 11.68 -26.30
C ALA A 213 4.76 12.96 -26.77
N ILE A 214 5.39 13.78 -25.91
CA ILE A 214 6.02 15.06 -26.31
C ILE A 214 6.92 14.89 -27.55
N GLY A 215 7.75 13.85 -27.60
CA GLY A 215 8.58 13.58 -28.77
C GLY A 215 7.75 13.39 -30.05
N LEU A 216 6.65 12.64 -29.95
CA LEU A 216 5.73 12.40 -31.06
C LEU A 216 4.89 13.64 -31.44
N LEU A 217 4.50 14.46 -30.46
CA LEU A 217 3.67 15.67 -30.70
C LEU A 217 4.44 16.71 -31.50
N VAL A 218 5.70 16.90 -31.13
CA VAL A 218 6.54 17.96 -31.69
C VAL A 218 6.83 17.66 -33.17
N ASP A 219 6.98 16.37 -33.52
CA ASP A 219 7.26 15.93 -34.89
C ASP A 219 6.24 16.48 -35.90
N ASP A 220 4.93 16.40 -35.60
CA ASP A 220 3.89 16.90 -36.51
C ASP A 220 4.02 18.41 -36.77
N ALA A 221 4.25 19.19 -35.70
CA ALA A 221 4.41 20.64 -35.81
C ALA A 221 5.72 21.02 -36.52
N ILE A 222 6.81 20.27 -36.27
CA ILE A 222 8.09 20.46 -36.96
C ILE A 222 7.93 20.18 -38.45
N VAL A 223 7.34 19.05 -38.84
CA VAL A 223 7.19 18.66 -40.25
C VAL A 223 6.45 19.74 -41.03
N VAL A 224 5.41 20.34 -40.45
CA VAL A 224 4.70 21.46 -41.06
C VAL A 224 5.61 22.68 -41.20
N VAL A 225 6.24 23.12 -40.11
CA VAL A 225 7.08 24.34 -40.11
C VAL A 225 8.29 24.18 -41.03
N GLU A 226 8.98 23.04 -40.97
CA GLU A 226 10.14 22.71 -41.82
C GLU A 226 9.74 22.70 -43.29
N ASN A 227 8.61 22.07 -43.65
CA ASN A 227 8.19 22.01 -45.04
C ASN A 227 7.76 23.38 -45.56
N VAL A 228 7.13 24.22 -44.73
CA VAL A 228 6.82 25.62 -45.10
C VAL A 228 8.11 26.42 -45.28
N GLU A 229 9.06 26.33 -44.34
CA GLU A 229 10.36 27.01 -44.43
C GLU A 229 11.13 26.57 -45.68
N ARG A 230 11.11 25.28 -46.02
CA ARG A 230 11.68 24.75 -47.27
C ARG A 230 11.05 25.38 -48.50
N VAL A 231 9.71 25.46 -48.57
CA VAL A 231 9.00 26.05 -49.72
C VAL A 231 9.28 27.56 -49.84
N ILE A 232 9.34 28.30 -48.72
CA ILE A 232 9.74 29.72 -48.72
C ILE A 232 11.17 29.87 -49.24
N ALA A 233 12.11 29.05 -48.76
CA ALA A 233 13.51 29.16 -49.10
C ALA A 233 13.85 28.71 -50.53
N GLU A 234 13.23 27.63 -51.03
CA GLU A 234 13.51 27.05 -52.35
C GLU A 234 12.77 27.79 -53.48
N GLU A 235 11.52 28.20 -53.23
CA GLU A 235 10.64 28.75 -54.28
C GLU A 235 10.40 30.25 -54.14
N GLY A 236 10.75 30.85 -52.99
CA GLY A 236 10.61 32.30 -52.76
C GLY A 236 9.16 32.77 -52.60
N LEU A 237 8.22 31.87 -52.32
CA LEU A 237 6.80 32.18 -52.14
C LEU A 237 6.54 32.95 -50.84
N PRO A 238 5.53 33.83 -50.79
CA PRO A 238 5.12 34.48 -49.54
C PRO A 238 4.56 33.43 -48.54
N PRO A 239 4.63 33.68 -47.20
CA PRO A 239 4.28 32.70 -46.17
C PRO A 239 2.90 32.05 -46.32
N VAL A 240 1.88 32.79 -46.77
CA VAL A 240 0.53 32.26 -46.99
C VAL A 240 0.52 31.23 -48.12
N GLU A 241 1.02 31.59 -49.29
CA GLU A 241 1.07 30.70 -50.47
C GLU A 241 1.99 29.49 -50.23
N ALA A 242 3.13 29.72 -49.55
CA ALA A 242 4.04 28.65 -49.16
C ALA A 242 3.37 27.67 -48.19
N THR A 243 2.56 28.17 -47.26
CA THR A 243 1.79 27.33 -46.33
C THR A 243 0.73 26.51 -47.04
N GLU A 244 -0.06 27.13 -47.93
CA GLU A 244 -1.07 26.41 -48.73
C GLU A 244 -0.43 25.30 -49.55
N LYS A 245 0.66 25.61 -50.26
CA LYS A 245 1.40 24.61 -51.05
C LYS A 245 1.98 23.51 -50.17
N SER A 246 2.61 23.87 -49.05
CA SER A 246 3.18 22.91 -48.10
C SER A 246 2.11 21.94 -47.58
N MET A 247 0.95 22.43 -47.16
CA MET A 247 -0.13 21.60 -46.64
C MET A 247 -0.67 20.61 -47.68
N THR A 248 -0.74 20.99 -48.97
CA THR A 248 -1.10 20.02 -50.03
C THR A 248 -0.12 18.86 -50.17
N GLN A 249 1.15 19.06 -49.79
CA GLN A 249 2.19 18.02 -49.88
C GLN A 249 2.16 17.06 -48.68
N ILE A 250 1.90 17.58 -47.48
CA ILE A 250 2.13 16.83 -46.23
C ILE A 250 0.87 16.37 -45.51
N THR A 251 -0.32 16.92 -45.83
CA THR A 251 -1.58 16.57 -45.12
C THR A 251 -1.83 15.06 -45.06
N GLY A 252 -1.62 14.34 -46.18
CA GLY A 252 -1.79 12.89 -46.23
C GLY A 252 -0.77 12.13 -45.36
N ALA A 253 0.46 12.63 -45.28
CA ALA A 253 1.50 12.04 -44.45
C ALA A 253 1.21 12.24 -42.95
N LEU A 254 0.78 13.45 -42.54
CA LEU A 254 0.40 13.74 -41.16
C LEU A 254 -0.75 12.86 -40.66
N ILE A 255 -1.81 12.74 -41.48
CA ILE A 255 -2.93 11.83 -41.15
C ILE A 255 -2.45 10.38 -41.08
N GLY A 256 -1.60 9.96 -42.03
CA GLY A 256 -1.04 8.62 -42.06
C GLY A 256 -0.22 8.28 -40.80
N ILE A 257 0.64 9.20 -40.36
CA ILE A 257 1.46 9.04 -39.15
C ILE A 257 0.56 8.91 -37.92
N ALA A 258 -0.40 9.82 -37.75
CA ALA A 258 -1.31 9.81 -36.61
C ALA A 258 -2.14 8.51 -36.53
N LEU A 259 -2.63 8.02 -37.68
CA LEU A 259 -3.39 6.77 -37.76
C LEU A 259 -2.52 5.54 -37.47
N VAL A 260 -1.31 5.47 -38.02
CA VAL A 260 -0.40 4.34 -37.78
C VAL A 260 0.01 4.27 -36.32
N LEU A 261 0.39 5.40 -35.71
CA LEU A 261 0.71 5.45 -34.28
C LEU A 261 -0.51 5.04 -33.45
N SER A 262 -1.69 5.59 -33.74
CA SER A 262 -2.91 5.21 -33.04
C SER A 262 -3.22 3.71 -33.18
N ALA A 263 -3.02 3.12 -34.36
CA ALA A 263 -3.24 1.71 -34.62
C ALA A 263 -2.27 0.78 -33.86
N VAL A 264 -1.04 1.24 -33.57
CA VAL A 264 -0.08 0.47 -32.75
C VAL A 264 -0.50 0.43 -31.28
N PHE A 265 -1.00 1.54 -30.73
CA PHE A 265 -1.39 1.61 -29.32
C PHE A 265 -2.81 1.08 -29.04
N LEU A 266 -3.71 1.11 -30.01
CA LEU A 266 -5.12 0.74 -29.82
C LEU A 266 -5.32 -0.71 -29.32
N PRO A 267 -4.63 -1.75 -29.85
CA PRO A 267 -4.79 -3.12 -29.35
C PRO A 267 -4.41 -3.29 -27.88
N MET A 268 -3.42 -2.53 -27.40
CA MET A 268 -2.97 -2.61 -26.01
C MET A 268 -4.04 -2.13 -25.03
N ALA A 269 -4.94 -1.21 -25.44
CA ALA A 269 -6.07 -0.77 -24.63
C ALA A 269 -7.11 -1.86 -24.36
N PHE A 270 -7.15 -2.92 -25.18
CA PHE A 270 -8.06 -4.06 -25.03
C PHE A 270 -7.43 -5.24 -24.29
N SER A 271 -6.19 -5.10 -23.80
CA SER A 271 -5.56 -6.14 -22.97
C SER A 271 -6.34 -6.31 -21.67
N SER A 272 -6.49 -7.57 -21.22
CA SER A 272 -7.23 -7.91 -20.00
C SER A 272 -6.32 -8.01 -18.76
N GLY A 273 -6.92 -8.10 -17.57
CA GLY A 273 -6.21 -8.25 -16.30
C GLY A 273 -5.53 -6.96 -15.82
N SER A 274 -4.72 -7.07 -14.77
CA SER A 274 -4.05 -5.92 -14.15
C SER A 274 -3.09 -5.21 -15.10
N THR A 275 -2.38 -5.95 -15.95
CA THR A 275 -1.52 -5.40 -17.02
C THR A 275 -2.34 -4.58 -18.02
N GLY A 276 -3.54 -5.05 -18.36
CA GLY A 276 -4.46 -4.34 -19.23
C GLY A 276 -4.84 -2.95 -18.72
N VAL A 277 -5.04 -2.81 -17.40
CA VAL A 277 -5.33 -1.52 -16.78
C VAL A 277 -4.18 -0.53 -16.99
N ILE A 278 -2.93 -0.98 -16.85
CA ILE A 278 -1.73 -0.15 -17.09
C ILE A 278 -1.64 0.25 -18.56
N TYR A 279 -1.75 -0.72 -19.48
CA TYR A 279 -1.67 -0.46 -20.91
C TYR A 279 -2.76 0.45 -21.42
N ARG A 280 -3.97 0.35 -20.86
CA ARG A 280 -5.08 1.23 -21.21
C ARG A 280 -4.78 2.70 -20.86
N GLN A 281 -4.08 2.98 -19.77
CA GLN A 281 -3.67 4.34 -19.42
C GLN A 281 -2.67 4.90 -20.43
N PHE A 282 -1.61 4.16 -20.76
CA PHE A 282 -0.65 4.57 -21.81
C PHE A 282 -1.31 4.77 -23.17
N SER A 283 -2.13 3.81 -23.59
CA SER A 283 -2.72 3.78 -24.93
C SER A 283 -3.69 4.94 -25.12
N VAL A 284 -4.60 5.17 -24.17
CA VAL A 284 -5.58 6.26 -24.29
C VAL A 284 -4.91 7.62 -24.24
N THR A 285 -3.90 7.81 -23.38
CA THR A 285 -3.14 9.06 -23.33
C THR A 285 -2.42 9.35 -24.65
N ILE A 286 -1.66 8.38 -25.18
CA ILE A 286 -0.91 8.56 -26.44
C ILE A 286 -1.85 8.76 -27.63
N ILE A 287 -2.90 7.94 -27.78
CA ILE A 287 -3.86 8.07 -28.89
C ILE A 287 -4.55 9.44 -28.85
N SER A 288 -4.99 9.88 -27.67
CA SER A 288 -5.63 11.19 -27.50
C SER A 288 -4.68 12.33 -27.88
N ALA A 289 -3.42 12.24 -27.42
CA ALA A 289 -2.40 13.22 -27.73
C ALA A 289 -2.05 13.25 -29.23
N MET A 290 -2.01 12.09 -29.90
CA MET A 290 -1.71 11.99 -31.34
C MET A 290 -2.82 12.51 -32.22
N LEU A 291 -4.07 12.16 -31.92
CA LEU A 291 -5.21 12.69 -32.65
C LEU A 291 -5.32 14.21 -32.49
N LEU A 292 -5.05 14.72 -31.28
CA LEU A 292 -5.07 16.15 -31.02
C LEU A 292 -3.86 16.87 -31.65
N SER A 293 -2.67 16.25 -31.64
CA SER A 293 -1.47 16.74 -32.33
C SER A 293 -1.72 16.92 -33.83
N ALA A 294 -2.28 15.89 -34.48
CA ALA A 294 -2.65 15.95 -35.88
C ALA A 294 -3.70 17.05 -36.15
N ALA A 295 -4.71 17.21 -35.29
CA ALA A 295 -5.68 18.29 -35.42
C ALA A 295 -5.03 19.67 -35.31
N VAL A 296 -4.11 19.86 -34.36
CA VAL A 296 -3.36 21.12 -34.19
C VAL A 296 -2.44 21.38 -35.39
N ALA A 297 -1.77 20.35 -35.91
CA ALA A 297 -0.89 20.44 -37.07
C ALA A 297 -1.63 20.75 -38.38
N LEU A 298 -2.91 20.34 -38.50
CA LEU A 298 -3.74 20.62 -39.67
C LEU A 298 -4.48 21.96 -39.58
N ILE A 299 -4.75 22.47 -38.37
CA ILE A 299 -5.59 23.66 -38.15
C ILE A 299 -4.76 24.86 -37.71
N LEU A 300 -4.09 24.75 -36.57
CA LEU A 300 -3.44 25.87 -35.91
C LEU A 300 -2.03 26.13 -36.46
N THR A 301 -1.24 25.08 -36.65
CA THR A 301 0.15 25.20 -37.14
C THR A 301 0.25 25.91 -38.50
N PRO A 302 -0.60 25.62 -39.49
CA PRO A 302 -0.56 26.33 -40.77
C PRO A 302 -0.96 27.80 -40.61
N ALA A 303 -1.99 28.10 -39.81
CA ALA A 303 -2.39 29.47 -39.51
C ALA A 303 -1.26 30.26 -38.82
N MET A 304 -0.52 29.62 -37.90
CA MET A 304 0.66 30.20 -37.28
C MET A 304 1.81 30.40 -38.28
N CYS A 305 2.06 29.43 -39.18
CA CYS A 305 3.08 29.56 -40.22
C CYS A 305 2.81 30.75 -41.15
N ALA A 306 1.57 30.88 -41.62
CA ALA A 306 1.16 31.96 -42.51
C ALA A 306 1.25 33.36 -41.87
N THR A 307 1.15 33.47 -40.54
CA THR A 307 1.10 34.75 -39.81
C THR A 307 2.42 35.14 -39.14
N ILE A 308 3.18 34.16 -38.64
CA ILE A 308 4.39 34.40 -37.83
C ILE A 308 5.67 34.37 -38.69
N LEU A 309 5.71 33.50 -39.70
CA LEU A 309 6.87 33.37 -40.58
C LEU A 309 7.02 34.60 -41.47
N LYS A 310 8.27 34.89 -41.83
CA LYS A 310 8.63 35.99 -42.73
C LYS A 310 9.19 35.40 -44.02
N PRO A 311 8.99 36.05 -45.18
CA PRO A 311 9.79 35.73 -46.35
C PRO A 311 11.27 35.94 -46.04
N HIS A 312 12.10 34.98 -46.41
CA HIS A 312 13.55 35.06 -46.28
C HIS A 312 14.21 34.35 -47.47
N LYS A 313 15.41 34.80 -47.84
CA LYS A 313 16.19 34.18 -48.91
C LYS A 313 17.13 33.12 -48.34
N PRO A 314 17.44 32.05 -49.10
CA PRO A 314 18.44 31.08 -48.67
C PRO A 314 19.78 31.80 -48.39
N ASN A 315 20.28 31.68 -47.16
CA ASN A 315 21.47 32.35 -46.60
C ASN A 315 21.34 33.82 -46.16
N GLU A 316 20.16 34.36 -45.87
CA GLU A 316 20.07 35.67 -45.19
C GLU A 316 20.72 35.63 -43.79
N ALA A 317 21.63 36.57 -43.53
CA ALA A 317 22.47 36.59 -42.33
C ALA A 317 21.66 37.02 -41.09
N GLY A 318 21.14 36.04 -40.34
CA GLY A 318 20.58 36.24 -39.01
C GLY A 318 21.64 36.48 -37.92
N TRP A 319 21.17 36.85 -36.72
CA TRP A 319 21.97 37.12 -35.50
C TRP A 319 22.96 35.99 -35.12
N PHE A 320 22.76 34.75 -35.58
CA PHE A 320 23.62 33.57 -35.32
C PHE A 320 24.49 33.12 -36.52
N SER A 321 24.73 33.99 -37.51
CA SER A 321 25.25 33.62 -38.84
C SER A 321 26.53 32.77 -38.91
N THR A 322 27.48 32.89 -37.98
CA THR A 322 28.76 32.16 -38.06
C THR A 322 28.66 30.69 -37.59
N PRO A 323 28.19 30.39 -36.37
CA PRO A 323 27.97 28.99 -35.95
C PRO A 323 26.93 28.27 -36.81
N ALA A 324 25.84 28.97 -37.16
CA ALA A 324 24.79 28.49 -38.05
C ALA A 324 25.34 28.01 -39.41
N ARG A 325 26.22 28.81 -40.02
CA ARG A 325 26.81 28.47 -41.33
C ARG A 325 27.69 27.22 -41.26
N ILE A 326 28.45 27.04 -40.17
CA ILE A 326 29.27 25.84 -39.94
C ILE A 326 28.37 24.60 -39.79
N PHE A 327 27.30 24.71 -38.99
CA PHE A 327 26.32 23.63 -38.85
C PHE A 327 25.66 23.29 -40.19
N ASN A 328 25.15 24.28 -40.93
CA ASN A 328 24.45 24.07 -42.19
C ASN A 328 25.36 23.48 -43.28
N THR A 329 26.63 23.91 -43.35
CA THR A 329 27.59 23.33 -44.30
C THR A 329 27.98 21.90 -43.93
N GLY A 330 28.18 21.62 -42.64
CA GLY A 330 28.42 20.27 -42.14
C GLY A 330 27.24 19.34 -42.37
N PHE A 331 26.03 19.78 -42.01
CA PHE A 331 24.78 19.05 -42.22
C PHE A 331 24.55 18.78 -43.72
N GLY A 332 24.73 19.78 -44.58
CA GLY A 332 24.62 19.59 -46.04
C GLY A 332 25.64 18.59 -46.59
N ALA A 333 26.86 18.56 -46.04
CA ALA A 333 27.84 17.53 -46.39
C ALA A 333 27.40 16.12 -45.94
N ALA A 334 26.85 16.01 -44.73
CA ALA A 334 26.30 14.75 -44.20
C ALA A 334 25.12 14.25 -45.05
N THR A 335 24.17 15.12 -45.41
CA THR A 335 23.01 14.77 -46.26
C THR A 335 23.45 14.28 -47.64
N ARG A 336 24.44 14.95 -48.27
CA ARG A 336 25.01 14.47 -49.54
C ARG A 336 25.72 13.12 -49.38
N GLY A 337 26.45 12.93 -48.29
CA GLY A 337 27.08 11.65 -47.94
C GLY A 337 26.06 10.52 -47.79
N TYR A 338 24.97 10.79 -47.05
CA TYR A 338 23.85 9.87 -46.87
C TYR A 338 23.17 9.52 -48.20
N ALA A 339 22.84 10.51 -49.04
CA ALA A 339 22.23 10.28 -50.35
C ALA A 339 23.13 9.44 -51.28
N ASN A 340 24.44 9.71 -51.28
CA ASN A 340 25.41 8.93 -52.06
C ASN A 340 25.52 7.49 -51.55
N LEU A 341 25.47 7.28 -50.23
CA LEU A 341 25.48 5.95 -49.63
C LEU A 341 24.20 5.20 -49.99
N LEU A 342 23.04 5.82 -49.87
CA LEU A 342 21.75 5.24 -50.24
C LEU A 342 21.73 4.85 -51.71
N GLY A 343 22.23 5.71 -52.60
CA GLY A 343 22.36 5.41 -54.03
C GLY A 343 23.30 4.23 -54.35
N ARG A 344 24.28 3.94 -53.50
CA ARG A 344 25.12 2.73 -53.60
C ARG A 344 24.38 1.50 -53.09
N ILE A 345 23.70 1.63 -51.95
CA ILE A 345 22.95 0.56 -51.30
C ILE A 345 21.81 0.05 -52.20
N LEU A 346 21.09 0.96 -52.85
CA LEU A 346 19.99 0.64 -53.76
C LEU A 346 20.41 -0.23 -54.95
N LYS A 347 21.71 -0.25 -55.29
CA LYS A 347 22.23 -1.13 -56.35
C LYS A 347 22.27 -2.59 -55.90
N TRP A 348 22.31 -2.87 -54.59
CA TRP A 348 22.43 -4.21 -54.01
C TRP A 348 21.23 -4.56 -53.10
N PRO A 349 20.00 -4.63 -53.64
CA PRO A 349 18.79 -4.83 -52.83
C PRO A 349 18.79 -6.15 -52.05
N PHE A 350 19.33 -7.24 -52.62
CA PHE A 350 19.42 -8.53 -51.94
C PHE A 350 20.42 -8.52 -50.77
N ALA A 351 21.48 -7.72 -50.84
CA ALA A 351 22.39 -7.55 -49.71
C ALA A 351 21.68 -6.87 -48.53
N MET A 352 20.76 -5.93 -48.80
CA MET A 352 19.97 -5.30 -47.75
C MET A 352 18.93 -6.23 -47.14
N LEU A 353 18.37 -7.18 -47.90
CA LEU A 353 17.54 -8.24 -47.32
C LEU A 353 18.35 -9.14 -46.37
N LEU A 354 19.61 -9.43 -46.71
CA LEU A 354 20.52 -10.17 -45.82
C LEU A 354 20.88 -9.35 -44.58
N VAL A 355 21.15 -8.05 -44.71
CA VAL A 355 21.35 -7.16 -43.56
C VAL A 355 20.11 -7.11 -42.68
N LEU A 356 18.91 -6.99 -43.26
CA LEU A 356 17.65 -7.03 -42.53
C LEU A 356 17.46 -8.37 -41.80
N ALA A 357 17.80 -9.49 -42.44
CA ALA A 357 17.76 -10.80 -41.81
C ALA A 357 18.75 -10.93 -40.65
N ILE A 358 19.95 -10.35 -40.78
CA ILE A 358 20.96 -10.31 -39.71
C ILE A 358 20.47 -9.43 -38.55
N VAL A 359 19.95 -8.24 -38.83
CA VAL A 359 19.42 -7.33 -37.80
C VAL A 359 18.21 -7.96 -37.11
N GLY A 360 17.27 -8.54 -37.88
CA GLY A 360 16.10 -9.23 -37.34
C GLY A 360 16.49 -10.46 -36.51
N GLY A 361 17.46 -11.25 -36.97
CA GLY A 361 18.03 -12.36 -36.21
C GLY A 361 18.72 -11.90 -34.92
N GLY A 362 19.44 -10.77 -34.98
CA GLY A 362 20.06 -10.13 -33.81
C GLY A 362 19.03 -9.63 -32.80
N VAL A 363 17.97 -8.96 -33.26
CA VAL A 363 16.84 -8.54 -32.41
C VAL A 363 16.17 -9.75 -31.77
N GLY A 364 15.90 -10.82 -32.53
CA GLY A 364 15.35 -12.06 -32.00
C GLY A 364 16.24 -12.71 -30.93
N ALA A 365 17.57 -12.74 -31.18
CA ALA A 365 18.54 -13.26 -30.23
C ALA A 365 18.60 -12.44 -28.94
N ILE A 366 18.58 -11.10 -29.04
CA ILE A 366 18.55 -10.20 -27.87
C ILE A 366 17.23 -10.37 -27.11
N TYR A 367 16.10 -10.36 -27.82
CA TYR A 367 14.77 -10.51 -27.21
C TYR A 367 14.66 -11.80 -26.40
N SER A 368 15.21 -12.91 -26.90
CA SER A 368 15.23 -14.19 -26.18
C SER A 368 16.06 -14.21 -24.88
N ARG A 369 16.91 -13.19 -24.66
CA ARG A 369 17.76 -13.05 -23.47
C ARG A 369 17.27 -11.98 -22.50
N ILE A 370 16.30 -11.16 -22.89
CA ILE A 370 15.72 -10.13 -22.02
C ILE A 370 14.75 -10.82 -21.06
N ASN A 371 15.00 -10.67 -19.76
CA ASN A 371 14.09 -11.14 -18.74
C ASN A 371 12.90 -10.18 -18.64
N GLY A 372 11.68 -10.72 -18.74
CA GLY A 372 10.47 -9.95 -18.50
C GLY A 372 10.35 -9.57 -17.02
N SER A 373 10.01 -8.31 -16.75
CA SER A 373 9.57 -7.82 -15.45
C SER A 373 8.27 -7.05 -15.62
N PHE A 374 7.44 -7.01 -14.58
CA PHE A 374 6.16 -6.30 -14.65
C PHE A 374 6.35 -4.79 -14.43
N LEU A 375 6.85 -4.41 -13.26
CA LEU A 375 7.21 -3.04 -12.90
C LEU A 375 8.53 -3.04 -12.13
N PRO A 376 9.40 -2.03 -12.32
CA PRO A 376 10.57 -1.87 -11.49
C PRO A 376 10.16 -1.58 -10.03
N SER A 377 10.98 -2.03 -9.08
CA SER A 377 10.85 -1.61 -7.69
C SER A 377 11.33 -0.17 -7.55
N GLU A 378 10.55 0.67 -6.89
CA GLU A 378 10.87 2.06 -6.64
C GLU A 378 11.08 2.32 -5.14
N ASP A 379 11.97 3.24 -4.82
CA ASP A 379 12.12 3.71 -3.44
C ASP A 379 10.94 4.66 -3.13
N GLN A 380 9.98 4.18 -2.35
CA GLN A 380 8.81 4.94 -1.92
C GLN A 380 9.04 5.72 -0.60
N GLY A 381 10.28 5.77 -0.09
CA GLY A 381 10.61 6.43 1.18
C GLY A 381 10.13 5.68 2.42
N VAL A 382 9.70 4.43 2.27
CA VAL A 382 9.20 3.59 3.37
C VAL A 382 9.66 2.14 3.20
N LEU A 383 9.79 1.43 4.32
CA LEU A 383 10.06 0.00 4.39
C LEU A 383 9.09 -0.67 5.36
N MET A 384 8.81 -1.94 5.10
CA MET A 384 8.07 -2.79 6.02
C MET A 384 8.96 -3.94 6.49
N THR A 385 8.98 -4.15 7.79
CA THR A 385 9.70 -5.25 8.42
C THR A 385 8.72 -6.22 9.02
N ARG A 386 8.80 -7.49 8.64
CA ARG A 386 8.07 -8.57 9.30
C ARG A 386 9.00 -9.27 10.27
N ILE A 387 8.54 -9.45 11.50
CA ILE A 387 9.21 -10.23 12.53
C ILE A 387 8.29 -11.40 12.88
N SER A 388 8.80 -12.62 12.74
CA SER A 388 8.10 -13.84 13.10
C SER A 388 9.06 -14.77 13.83
N LEU A 389 8.80 -14.97 15.11
CA LEU A 389 9.52 -15.91 15.96
C LEU A 389 8.94 -17.32 15.81
N SER A 390 9.69 -18.33 16.27
CA SER A 390 9.21 -19.70 16.33
C SER A 390 7.89 -19.81 17.09
N GLN A 391 7.08 -20.81 16.73
CA GLN A 391 5.79 -21.05 17.38
C GLN A 391 5.96 -21.25 18.90
N GLY A 392 4.97 -20.80 19.66
CA GLY A 392 5.00 -20.81 21.14
C GLY A 392 5.82 -19.69 21.79
N SER A 393 6.48 -18.83 21.01
CA SER A 393 7.19 -17.65 21.55
C SER A 393 6.20 -16.63 22.12
N THR A 394 6.56 -16.04 23.26
CA THR A 394 5.71 -15.06 23.97
C THR A 394 5.91 -13.65 23.42
N THR A 395 4.96 -12.75 23.73
CA THR A 395 5.06 -11.33 23.37
C THR A 395 6.34 -10.68 23.93
N ALA A 396 6.82 -11.12 25.10
CA ALA A 396 8.06 -10.62 25.69
C ALA A 396 9.30 -11.00 24.85
N ALA A 397 9.39 -12.26 24.39
CA ALA A 397 10.48 -12.69 23.51
C ALA A 397 10.45 -11.94 22.17
N THR A 398 9.26 -11.72 21.62
CA THR A 398 9.09 -10.92 20.39
C THR A 398 9.52 -9.47 20.61
N LEU A 399 9.21 -8.88 21.78
CA LEU A 399 9.59 -7.51 22.12
C LEU A 399 11.11 -7.33 22.22
N ASP A 400 11.83 -8.33 22.72
CA ASP A 400 13.30 -8.29 22.79
C ASP A 400 13.94 -8.31 21.40
N VAL A 401 13.37 -9.04 20.45
CA VAL A 401 13.79 -9.01 19.04
C VAL A 401 13.44 -7.66 18.39
N VAL A 402 12.25 -7.14 18.67
CA VAL A 402 11.82 -5.82 18.18
C VAL A 402 12.78 -4.74 18.66
N ARG A 403 13.16 -4.73 19.93
CA ARG A 403 14.11 -3.75 20.48
C ARG A 403 15.46 -3.82 19.76
N GLN A 404 15.98 -5.01 19.48
CA GLN A 404 17.21 -5.18 18.68
C GLN A 404 17.07 -4.60 17.27
N VAL A 405 15.89 -4.74 16.65
CA VAL A 405 15.60 -4.18 15.33
C VAL A 405 15.48 -2.65 15.39
N GLU A 406 14.74 -2.10 16.36
CA GLU A 406 14.62 -0.66 16.59
C GLU A 406 15.99 -0.04 16.86
N ASP A 407 16.80 -0.64 17.73
CA ASP A 407 18.14 -0.17 18.06
C ASP A 407 19.05 -0.14 16.83
N TYR A 408 19.03 -1.20 16.01
CA TYR A 408 19.79 -1.24 14.76
C TYR A 408 19.37 -0.13 13.79
N LEU A 409 18.06 0.06 13.60
CA LEU A 409 17.53 1.10 12.69
C LEU A 409 17.85 2.51 13.19
N ASN A 410 17.75 2.75 14.50
CA ASN A 410 17.96 4.05 15.11
C ASN A 410 19.44 4.41 15.30
N THR A 411 20.35 3.43 15.30
CA THR A 411 21.79 3.67 15.50
C THR A 411 22.58 3.50 14.21
N GLU A 412 22.64 2.27 13.68
CA GLU A 412 23.45 1.90 12.51
C GLU A 412 22.86 2.48 11.20
N GLU A 413 21.54 2.56 11.06
CA GLU A 413 20.85 3.08 9.85
C GLU A 413 20.22 4.47 10.04
N SER A 414 20.62 5.20 11.07
CA SER A 414 20.11 6.55 11.42
C SER A 414 20.20 7.60 10.31
N LYS A 415 21.14 7.41 9.36
CA LYS A 415 21.29 8.25 8.17
C LYS A 415 20.20 8.05 7.13
N ALA A 416 19.57 6.87 7.09
CA ALA A 416 18.51 6.56 6.15
C ALA A 416 17.13 6.58 6.83
N VAL A 417 17.04 6.15 8.09
CA VAL A 417 15.78 6.01 8.82
C VAL A 417 15.42 7.32 9.53
N ASP A 418 14.16 7.73 9.41
CA ASP A 418 13.58 8.89 10.11
C ASP A 418 12.79 8.44 11.33
N SER A 419 11.89 7.46 11.17
CA SER A 419 11.10 6.92 12.27
C SER A 419 10.67 5.47 12.06
N THR A 420 10.33 4.80 13.16
CA THR A 420 9.85 3.42 13.21
C THR A 420 8.58 3.33 14.03
N PHE A 421 7.58 2.62 13.50
CA PHE A 421 6.39 2.23 14.26
C PHE A 421 6.25 0.72 14.29
N VAL A 422 6.15 0.19 15.50
CA VAL A 422 6.01 -1.24 15.74
C VAL A 422 4.56 -1.54 16.09
N ALA A 423 3.97 -2.51 15.41
CA ALA A 423 2.73 -3.17 15.78
C ALA A 423 3.04 -4.60 16.25
N MET A 424 2.97 -4.82 17.56
CA MET A 424 3.15 -6.13 18.19
C MET A 424 1.87 -6.96 18.10
N GLY A 425 2.01 -8.28 17.96
CA GLY A 425 0.86 -9.18 17.89
C GLY A 425 0.17 -9.22 16.52
N PHE A 426 0.68 -8.45 15.55
CA PHE A 426 0.10 -8.26 14.22
C PHE A 426 1.10 -8.63 13.12
N GLY A 427 0.62 -9.34 12.10
CA GLY A 427 1.30 -9.59 10.84
C GLY A 427 0.30 -9.68 9.69
N PHE A 428 0.75 -9.48 8.44
CA PHE A 428 -0.14 -9.63 7.28
C PHE A 428 -0.68 -11.06 7.08
N SER A 429 -0.07 -12.06 7.72
CA SER A 429 -0.49 -13.46 7.68
C SER A 429 -1.37 -13.88 8.86
N GLY A 430 -1.58 -13.00 9.86
CA GLY A 430 -2.38 -13.32 11.03
C GLY A 430 -2.01 -12.50 12.26
N THR A 431 -2.63 -12.85 13.39
CA THR A 431 -2.33 -12.29 14.71
C THR A 431 -1.68 -13.36 15.58
N GLY A 432 -0.77 -12.98 16.47
CA GLY A 432 -0.09 -13.93 17.34
C GLY A 432 1.04 -13.31 18.14
N GLN A 433 1.29 -13.86 19.33
CA GLN A 433 2.32 -13.33 20.25
C GLN A 433 3.75 -13.36 19.67
N ASN A 434 4.01 -14.31 18.77
CA ASN A 434 5.28 -14.49 18.07
C ASN A 434 5.43 -13.59 16.83
N GLN A 435 4.50 -12.68 16.57
CA GLN A 435 4.49 -11.83 15.37
C GLN A 435 4.60 -10.35 15.73
N ALA A 436 5.32 -9.60 14.89
CA ALA A 436 5.31 -8.14 14.90
C ALA A 436 5.57 -7.59 13.49
N MET A 437 5.04 -6.40 13.24
CA MET A 437 5.34 -5.60 12.05
C MET A 437 6.02 -4.31 12.47
N VAL A 438 7.09 -3.93 11.78
CA VAL A 438 7.74 -2.62 11.93
C VAL A 438 7.59 -1.85 10.64
N PHE A 439 6.86 -0.74 10.69
CA PHE A 439 6.74 0.22 9.62
C PHE A 439 7.84 1.26 9.78
N VAL A 440 8.70 1.36 8.79
CA VAL A 440 9.88 2.22 8.82
C VAL A 440 9.69 3.33 7.81
N LYS A 441 9.72 4.57 8.28
CA LYS A 441 9.77 5.76 7.43
C LYS A 441 11.22 6.16 7.25
N LEU A 442 11.62 6.33 6.00
CA LEU A 442 12.94 6.82 5.65
C LEU A 442 12.94 8.35 5.61
N ARG A 443 14.14 8.92 5.74
CA ARG A 443 14.38 10.34 5.55
C ARG A 443 14.02 10.79 4.13
N SER A 444 13.86 12.10 3.94
CA SER A 444 13.53 12.67 2.64
C SER A 444 14.55 12.25 1.57
N PHE A 445 14.11 12.20 0.31
CA PHE A 445 14.98 11.83 -0.80
C PHE A 445 16.19 12.76 -0.95
N ASP A 446 16.03 14.05 -0.61
CA ASP A 446 17.12 15.04 -0.69
C ASP A 446 18.23 14.73 0.32
N GLU A 447 17.89 14.17 1.48
CA GLU A 447 18.83 13.76 2.52
C GLU A 447 19.49 12.39 2.20
N ARG A 448 18.92 11.63 1.26
CA ARG A 448 19.36 10.28 0.85
C ARG A 448 19.81 10.23 -0.60
N SER A 449 20.76 11.08 -0.96
CA SER A 449 21.25 11.21 -2.34
C SER A 449 22.13 10.05 -2.81
N SER A 450 22.68 9.23 -1.90
CA SER A 450 23.60 8.15 -2.23
C SER A 450 22.87 6.81 -2.41
N ALA A 451 23.30 6.00 -3.38
CA ALA A 451 22.60 4.76 -3.77
C ALA A 451 22.53 3.71 -2.64
N ASP A 452 23.47 3.76 -1.70
CA ASP A 452 23.53 2.96 -0.48
C ASP A 452 22.47 3.37 0.57
N LEU A 453 21.92 4.57 0.50
CA LEU A 453 20.81 5.03 1.36
C LEU A 453 19.43 4.78 0.74
N SER A 454 19.37 4.12 -0.42
CA SER A 454 18.10 3.68 -1.01
C SER A 454 17.42 2.65 -0.10
N ALA A 455 16.08 2.66 -0.11
CA ALA A 455 15.26 1.71 0.65
C ALA A 455 15.67 0.24 0.38
N LEU A 456 15.95 -0.12 -0.88
CA LEU A 456 16.39 -1.47 -1.25
C LEU A 456 17.76 -1.81 -0.65
N ALA A 457 18.71 -0.88 -0.65
CA ALA A 457 20.04 -1.10 -0.09
C ALA A 457 20.00 -1.23 1.45
N VAL A 458 19.20 -0.39 2.12
CA VAL A 458 18.95 -0.47 3.57
C VAL A 458 18.32 -1.82 3.92
N ALA A 459 17.26 -2.21 3.20
CA ALA A 459 16.60 -3.51 3.40
C ALA A 459 17.56 -4.69 3.18
N ALA A 460 18.42 -4.64 2.16
CA ALA A 460 19.40 -5.68 1.88
C ALA A 460 20.44 -5.83 3.01
N ARG A 461 20.96 -4.71 3.54
CA ARG A 461 21.89 -4.73 4.69
C ARG A 461 21.22 -5.24 5.96
N ALA A 462 20.01 -4.75 6.26
CA ALA A 462 19.24 -5.19 7.41
C ALA A 462 18.91 -6.68 7.34
N ASN A 463 18.46 -7.17 6.17
CA ASN A 463 18.23 -8.59 5.93
C ASN A 463 19.50 -9.43 6.11
N ALA A 464 20.67 -8.93 5.68
CA ALA A 464 21.94 -9.64 5.86
C ALA A 464 22.33 -9.72 7.35
N LYS A 465 22.14 -8.64 8.12
CA LYS A 465 22.41 -8.57 9.57
C LYS A 465 21.56 -9.57 10.36
N PHE A 466 20.25 -9.62 10.09
CA PHE A 466 19.32 -10.47 10.85
C PHE A 466 19.13 -11.89 10.27
N LYS A 467 19.84 -12.24 9.19
CA LYS A 467 19.76 -13.58 8.58
C LYS A 467 20.13 -14.71 9.54
N SER A 468 21.03 -14.46 10.50
CA SER A 468 21.51 -15.45 11.47
C SER A 468 20.78 -15.41 12.82
N LEU A 469 19.69 -14.65 12.94
CA LEU A 469 18.92 -14.59 14.17
C LEU A 469 18.31 -15.96 14.46
N ARG A 470 18.64 -16.56 15.62
CA ARG A 470 18.15 -17.89 15.99
C ARG A 470 16.71 -17.90 16.49
N ALA A 471 16.24 -16.79 17.08
CA ALA A 471 14.91 -16.68 17.67
C ALA A 471 13.78 -16.68 16.63
N GLY A 472 14.07 -16.35 15.38
CA GLY A 472 13.04 -16.20 14.36
C GLY A 472 13.55 -15.60 13.06
N THR A 473 12.60 -15.27 12.19
CA THR A 473 12.86 -14.60 10.93
C THR A 473 12.50 -13.12 11.01
N VAL A 474 13.43 -12.26 10.58
CA VAL A 474 13.22 -10.83 10.40
C VAL A 474 13.44 -10.51 8.93
N GLN A 475 12.48 -9.85 8.29
CA GLN A 475 12.52 -9.55 6.87
C GLN A 475 12.12 -8.11 6.57
N PHE A 476 13.03 -7.37 5.96
CA PHE A 476 12.83 -6.02 5.48
C PHE A 476 12.48 -6.05 3.99
N ASN A 477 11.34 -5.49 3.61
CA ASN A 477 10.90 -5.42 2.22
C ASN A 477 10.38 -4.01 1.90
N GLN A 478 10.57 -3.60 0.64
CA GLN A 478 9.85 -2.46 0.09
C GLN A 478 8.40 -2.85 -0.23
N PRO A 479 7.44 -1.92 -0.09
CA PRO A 479 6.10 -2.14 -0.63
C PRO A 479 6.17 -2.29 -2.16
N PRO A 480 5.21 -2.99 -2.78
CA PRO A 480 5.10 -3.04 -4.24
C PRO A 480 4.81 -1.66 -4.83
N ALA A 481 5.17 -1.45 -6.10
CA ALA A 481 4.86 -0.22 -6.84
C ALA A 481 3.34 0.06 -6.95
N ILE A 482 2.52 -1.00 -7.01
CA ILE A 482 1.06 -0.92 -6.98
C ILE A 482 0.55 -1.69 -5.76
N GLN A 483 -0.05 -0.99 -4.81
CA GLN A 483 -0.71 -1.60 -3.66
C GLN A 483 -1.87 -2.49 -4.11
N GLY A 484 -2.03 -3.66 -3.47
CA GLY A 484 -3.09 -4.62 -3.79
C GLY A 484 -2.75 -5.68 -4.84
N LEU A 485 -1.60 -5.58 -5.54
CA LEU A 485 -1.10 -6.67 -6.42
C LEU A 485 -0.26 -7.73 -5.65
N GLY A 486 -0.16 -7.61 -4.34
CA GLY A 486 0.63 -8.46 -3.45
C GLY A 486 1.35 -7.64 -2.38
N ASN A 487 2.09 -8.29 -1.48
CA ASN A 487 2.88 -7.63 -0.43
C ASN A 487 4.40 -7.85 -0.59
N SER A 488 4.82 -8.60 -1.61
CA SER A 488 6.22 -8.92 -1.91
C SER A 488 6.42 -9.13 -3.40
N ALA A 489 7.57 -8.75 -3.94
CA ALA A 489 7.95 -9.09 -5.30
C ALA A 489 8.16 -10.61 -5.45
N GLY A 490 7.64 -11.22 -6.53
CA GLY A 490 7.81 -12.66 -6.81
C GLY A 490 6.54 -13.33 -7.34
N PHE A 491 6.39 -14.62 -7.06
CA PHE A 491 5.18 -15.41 -7.35
C PHE A 491 4.57 -15.95 -6.07
N SER A 492 3.26 -16.17 -6.09
CA SER A 492 2.53 -16.91 -5.06
C SER A 492 1.83 -18.08 -5.72
N MET A 493 1.85 -19.24 -5.07
CA MET A 493 1.14 -20.43 -5.52
C MET A 493 0.56 -21.18 -4.34
N TYR A 494 -0.53 -21.89 -4.59
CA TYR A 494 -1.14 -22.79 -3.62
C TYR A 494 -0.84 -24.23 -4.05
N LEU A 495 -0.31 -25.02 -3.12
CA LEU A 495 -0.24 -26.47 -3.28
C LEU A 495 -1.57 -27.06 -2.78
N VAL A 496 -2.26 -27.79 -3.65
CA VAL A 496 -3.60 -28.33 -3.37
C VAL A 496 -3.55 -29.85 -3.41
N ASP A 497 -3.99 -30.48 -2.33
CA ASP A 497 -4.24 -31.92 -2.31
C ASP A 497 -5.58 -32.22 -3.02
N GLN A 498 -5.50 -32.71 -4.25
CA GLN A 498 -6.67 -33.10 -5.03
C GLN A 498 -7.17 -34.52 -4.70
N SER A 499 -6.35 -35.32 -4.03
CA SER A 499 -6.64 -36.74 -3.76
C SER A 499 -7.28 -36.98 -2.39
N GLY A 500 -7.22 -35.99 -1.49
CA GLY A 500 -7.64 -36.15 -0.10
C GLY A 500 -6.69 -37.06 0.69
N ALA A 501 -5.40 -37.06 0.35
CA ALA A 501 -4.35 -37.77 1.07
C ALA A 501 -4.11 -37.23 2.49
N GLY A 502 -4.58 -36.01 2.78
CA GLY A 502 -4.56 -35.40 4.11
C GLY A 502 -3.40 -34.43 4.32
N ASN A 503 -3.40 -33.76 5.47
CA ASN A 503 -2.49 -32.66 5.77
C ASN A 503 -1.02 -33.11 5.77
N ASP A 504 -0.68 -34.23 6.41
CA ASP A 504 0.70 -34.71 6.53
C ASP A 504 1.34 -34.97 5.16
N ALA A 505 0.58 -35.57 4.23
CA ALA A 505 1.03 -35.83 2.86
C ALA A 505 1.23 -34.52 2.09
N LEU A 506 0.34 -33.55 2.27
CA LEU A 506 0.45 -32.22 1.66
C LEU A 506 1.69 -31.47 2.17
N PHE A 507 1.97 -31.53 3.48
CA PHE A 507 3.17 -30.95 4.09
C PHE A 507 4.46 -31.58 3.58
N ALA A 508 4.50 -32.91 3.50
CA ALA A 508 5.64 -33.62 2.95
C ALA A 508 5.91 -33.24 1.48
N ALA A 509 4.84 -33.14 0.67
CA ALA A 509 4.93 -32.71 -0.72
C ALA A 509 5.42 -31.24 -0.83
N ALA A 510 4.95 -30.35 0.04
CA ALA A 510 5.41 -28.96 0.08
C ALA A 510 6.90 -28.86 0.45
N ALA A 511 7.35 -29.60 1.46
CA ALA A 511 8.75 -29.62 1.88
C ALA A 511 9.67 -30.13 0.77
N GLU A 512 9.27 -31.21 0.08
CA GLU A 512 10.03 -31.76 -1.04
C GLU A 512 10.06 -30.80 -2.25
N LEU A 513 8.94 -30.15 -2.57
CA LEU A 513 8.88 -29.12 -3.60
C LEU A 513 9.85 -27.96 -3.30
N ILE A 514 9.87 -27.47 -2.06
CA ILE A 514 10.77 -26.40 -1.64
C ILE A 514 12.22 -26.82 -1.80
N LYS A 515 12.56 -28.02 -1.32
CA LYS A 515 13.92 -28.58 -1.41
C LYS A 515 14.40 -28.72 -2.85
N GLN A 516 13.58 -29.30 -3.74
CA GLN A 516 13.91 -29.46 -5.16
C GLN A 516 14.04 -28.10 -5.87
N ALA A 517 13.14 -27.17 -5.56
CA ALA A 517 13.16 -25.85 -6.16
C ALA A 517 14.42 -25.06 -5.73
N GLN A 518 14.79 -25.09 -4.45
CA GLN A 518 16.02 -24.47 -3.96
C GLN A 518 17.28 -25.13 -4.58
N ALA A 519 17.30 -26.45 -4.72
CA ALA A 519 18.40 -27.17 -5.37
C ALA A 519 18.58 -26.81 -6.85
N SER A 520 17.50 -26.41 -7.54
CA SER A 520 17.57 -26.01 -8.95
C SER A 520 18.33 -24.71 -9.22
N GLY A 521 18.52 -23.88 -8.18
CA GLY A 521 19.13 -22.55 -8.30
C GLY A 521 18.30 -21.52 -9.08
N ARG A 522 17.11 -21.88 -9.59
CA ARG A 522 16.22 -20.98 -10.34
C ARG A 522 15.35 -20.09 -9.46
N VAL A 523 15.14 -20.49 -8.21
CA VAL A 523 14.37 -19.74 -7.22
C VAL A 523 15.23 -19.42 -6.01
N ILE A 524 14.97 -18.27 -5.40
CA ILE A 524 15.57 -17.85 -4.14
C ILE A 524 14.45 -17.55 -3.16
N ASN A 525 14.69 -17.76 -1.87
CA ASN A 525 13.75 -17.43 -0.79
C ASN A 525 12.35 -18.08 -0.91
N LEU A 526 12.22 -19.24 -1.57
CA LEU A 526 10.97 -19.99 -1.60
C LEU A 526 10.63 -20.51 -0.19
N ARG A 527 9.40 -20.29 0.26
CA ARG A 527 8.92 -20.62 1.60
C ARG A 527 7.50 -21.16 1.54
N SER A 528 7.19 -22.05 2.48
CA SER A 528 5.82 -22.45 2.79
C SER A 528 5.18 -21.36 3.66
N GLY A 529 3.92 -21.02 3.38
CA GLY A 529 3.11 -20.15 4.25
C GLY A 529 2.44 -20.89 5.39
N ALA A 530 2.56 -22.22 5.44
CA ALA A 530 2.00 -23.02 6.51
C ALA A 530 2.92 -22.94 7.73
N SER A 531 2.33 -22.60 8.88
CA SER A 531 3.01 -22.64 10.17
C SER A 531 3.46 -24.07 10.46
N GLU A 532 4.63 -24.19 11.08
CA GLU A 532 5.04 -25.43 11.75
C GLU A 532 3.95 -25.87 12.74
N ASP A 533 3.83 -27.17 12.96
CA ASP A 533 2.87 -27.76 13.90
C ASP A 533 2.82 -26.94 15.20
N GLU A 534 1.66 -26.33 15.47
CA GLU A 534 1.48 -25.58 16.70
C GLU A 534 1.41 -26.59 17.85
N ALA A 535 2.28 -26.42 18.84
CA ALA A 535 2.22 -27.20 20.06
C ALA A 535 0.92 -26.86 20.80
N ALA A 536 -0.07 -27.73 20.68
CA ALA A 536 -1.37 -27.58 21.34
C ALA A 536 -1.46 -28.52 22.55
N LEU A 537 -1.91 -27.97 23.69
CA LEU A 537 -2.26 -28.77 24.86
C LEU A 537 -3.69 -29.29 24.69
N LYS A 538 -3.83 -30.63 24.56
CA LYS A 538 -5.14 -31.28 24.51
C LYS A 538 -5.59 -31.69 25.90
N LEU A 539 -6.58 -30.98 26.45
CA LEU A 539 -7.27 -31.40 27.67
C LEU A 539 -8.31 -32.47 27.34
N VAL A 540 -8.21 -33.63 27.99
CA VAL A 540 -9.18 -34.73 27.84
C VAL A 540 -9.93 -34.89 29.15
N ILE A 541 -11.22 -34.55 29.14
CA ILE A 541 -12.10 -34.70 30.30
C ILE A 541 -12.66 -36.13 30.29
N ASP A 542 -12.41 -36.87 31.37
CA ASP A 542 -13.01 -38.18 31.60
C ASP A 542 -14.49 -38.00 32.00
N GLN A 543 -15.38 -38.26 31.04
CA GLN A 543 -16.81 -38.06 31.21
C GLN A 543 -17.43 -39.05 32.20
N GLU A 544 -16.92 -40.29 32.26
CA GLU A 544 -17.42 -41.30 33.19
C GLU A 544 -17.09 -40.91 34.62
N LYS A 545 -15.86 -40.43 34.85
CA LYS A 545 -15.43 -39.96 36.16
C LYS A 545 -16.12 -38.66 36.58
N ALA A 546 -16.32 -37.71 35.66
CA ALA A 546 -17.08 -36.49 35.93
C ALA A 546 -18.52 -36.80 36.35
N ALA A 547 -19.20 -37.72 35.64
CA ALA A 547 -20.54 -38.15 35.97
C ALA A 547 -20.61 -38.89 37.32
N ALA A 548 -19.63 -39.77 37.61
CA ALA A 548 -19.56 -40.49 38.88
C ALA A 548 -19.35 -39.55 40.09
N LEU A 549 -18.61 -38.45 39.89
CA LEU A 549 -18.41 -37.41 40.91
C LEU A 549 -19.55 -36.39 40.96
N GLY A 550 -20.57 -36.52 40.10
CA GLY A 550 -21.73 -35.63 40.06
C GLY A 550 -21.43 -34.23 39.52
N VAL A 551 -20.42 -34.10 38.65
CA VAL A 551 -20.00 -32.83 38.03
C VAL A 551 -20.57 -32.75 36.60
N SER A 552 -21.22 -31.63 36.26
CA SER A 552 -21.77 -31.40 34.92
C SER A 552 -20.67 -31.04 33.91
N LEU A 553 -20.66 -31.70 32.74
CA LEU A 553 -19.75 -31.34 31.65
C LEU A 553 -19.96 -29.91 31.17
N THR A 554 -21.20 -29.40 31.20
CA THR A 554 -21.51 -28.01 30.83
C THR A 554 -20.84 -27.03 31.77
N GLU A 555 -20.86 -27.31 33.08
CA GLU A 555 -20.24 -26.45 34.10
C GLU A 555 -18.72 -26.46 33.99
N VAL A 556 -18.12 -27.64 33.77
CA VAL A 556 -16.66 -27.76 33.55
C VAL A 556 -16.23 -27.00 32.30
N ASN A 557 -16.97 -27.15 31.19
CA ASN A 557 -16.65 -26.45 29.95
C ASN A 557 -16.80 -24.92 30.11
N ALA A 558 -17.86 -24.46 30.77
CA ALA A 558 -18.06 -23.04 31.06
C ALA A 558 -16.93 -22.49 31.96
N MET A 559 -16.58 -23.22 33.03
CA MET A 559 -15.47 -22.87 33.91
C MET A 559 -14.16 -22.72 33.12
N LEU A 560 -13.78 -23.73 32.33
CA LEU A 560 -12.54 -23.70 31.55
C LEU A 560 -12.53 -22.55 30.53
N SER A 561 -13.67 -22.30 29.88
CA SER A 561 -13.82 -21.18 28.94
C SER A 561 -13.59 -19.84 29.64
N THR A 562 -14.28 -19.57 30.75
CA THR A 562 -14.12 -18.33 31.52
C THR A 562 -12.69 -18.17 32.03
N VAL A 563 -12.04 -19.25 32.49
CA VAL A 563 -10.69 -19.19 33.03
C VAL A 563 -9.65 -18.83 31.97
N PHE A 564 -9.65 -19.55 30.84
CA PHE A 564 -8.57 -19.47 29.85
C PHE A 564 -8.85 -18.49 28.71
N ALA A 565 -10.07 -18.49 28.17
CA ALA A 565 -10.46 -17.56 27.11
C ALA A 565 -10.92 -16.21 27.66
N GLY A 566 -11.49 -16.20 28.86
CA GLY A 566 -12.23 -15.05 29.39
C GLY A 566 -13.69 -15.09 28.92
N ASP A 567 -14.57 -14.49 29.71
CA ASP A 567 -15.99 -14.39 29.41
C ASP A 567 -16.45 -12.92 29.49
N GLU A 568 -17.10 -12.45 28.42
CA GLU A 568 -17.68 -11.11 28.35
C GLU A 568 -19.09 -11.17 28.92
N VAL A 569 -19.25 -10.69 30.16
CA VAL A 569 -20.47 -10.91 30.94
C VAL A 569 -21.56 -9.89 30.58
N ASN A 570 -21.20 -8.61 30.54
CA ASN A 570 -22.05 -7.47 30.24
C ASN A 570 -21.19 -6.21 30.07
N ASP A 571 -21.84 -5.07 29.84
CA ASP A 571 -21.17 -3.77 29.74
C ASP A 571 -21.24 -2.96 31.04
N PHE A 572 -20.25 -2.09 31.23
CA PHE A 572 -20.24 -1.05 32.24
C PHE A 572 -19.95 0.31 31.60
N GLN A 573 -20.37 1.39 32.26
CA GLN A 573 -20.15 2.73 31.76
C GLN A 573 -18.80 3.27 32.23
N LEU A 574 -17.87 3.48 31.28
CA LEU A 574 -16.59 4.13 31.51
C LEU A 574 -16.58 5.51 30.82
N GLY A 575 -16.86 6.55 31.60
CA GLY A 575 -17.03 7.90 31.07
C GLY A 575 -18.30 8.01 30.20
N THR A 576 -18.13 8.26 28.90
CA THR A 576 -19.23 8.40 27.94
C THR A 576 -19.49 7.15 27.10
N ALA A 577 -18.64 6.12 27.22
CA ALA A 577 -18.73 4.90 26.44
C ALA A 577 -19.10 3.71 27.33
N LEU A 578 -19.84 2.76 26.75
CA LEU A 578 -19.99 1.43 27.32
C LEU A 578 -18.76 0.60 26.97
N ARG A 579 -18.27 -0.16 27.94
CA ARG A 579 -17.12 -1.06 27.80
C ARG A 579 -17.48 -2.44 28.35
N PRO A 580 -16.93 -3.51 27.76
CA PRO A 580 -17.21 -4.86 28.24
C PRO A 580 -16.59 -5.10 29.62
N VAL A 581 -17.28 -5.89 30.43
CA VAL A 581 -16.79 -6.48 31.68
C VAL A 581 -16.37 -7.91 31.38
N ILE A 582 -15.07 -8.16 31.47
CA ILE A 582 -14.49 -9.46 31.17
C ILE A 582 -14.09 -10.14 32.46
N VAL A 583 -14.61 -11.34 32.70
CA VAL A 583 -14.18 -12.21 33.81
C VAL A 583 -13.19 -13.22 33.26
N GLN A 584 -11.99 -13.28 33.85
CA GLN A 584 -10.94 -14.20 33.44
C GLN A 584 -10.19 -14.76 34.66
N GLY A 585 -9.60 -15.94 34.50
CA GLY A 585 -8.64 -16.47 35.46
C GLY A 585 -7.43 -15.53 35.64
N ALA A 586 -6.97 -15.39 36.87
CA ALA A 586 -5.78 -14.61 37.18
C ALA A 586 -4.57 -15.15 36.39
N ALA A 587 -3.70 -14.26 35.90
CA ALA A 587 -2.57 -14.67 35.05
C ALA A 587 -1.74 -15.78 35.69
N ALA A 588 -1.39 -15.67 36.98
CA ALA A 588 -0.61 -16.67 37.71
C ALA A 588 -1.26 -18.07 37.85
N SER A 589 -2.53 -18.22 37.49
CA SER A 589 -3.30 -19.46 37.60
C SER A 589 -3.75 -20.00 36.25
N ARG A 590 -3.09 -19.61 35.15
CA ARG A 590 -3.42 -20.05 33.78
C ARG A 590 -2.24 -20.00 32.80
N MET A 591 -1.00 -19.99 33.28
CA MET A 591 0.19 -19.93 32.41
C MET A 591 0.74 -21.31 32.07
N GLN A 592 0.67 -22.27 33.00
CA GLN A 592 1.27 -23.59 32.89
C GLN A 592 0.22 -24.70 32.82
N PRO A 593 0.55 -25.87 32.26
CA PRO A 593 -0.36 -27.01 32.24
C PRO A 593 -0.83 -27.45 33.64
N GLU A 594 0.05 -27.35 34.65
CA GLU A 594 -0.31 -27.65 36.04
C GLU A 594 -1.37 -26.69 36.62
N ASP A 595 -1.48 -25.47 36.09
CA ASP A 595 -2.45 -24.49 36.59
C ASP A 595 -3.88 -24.90 36.29
N VAL A 596 -4.11 -25.75 35.27
CA VAL A 596 -5.44 -26.32 34.97
C VAL A 596 -5.95 -27.12 36.17
N LEU A 597 -5.05 -27.80 36.90
CA LEU A 597 -5.38 -28.65 38.05
C LEU A 597 -5.64 -27.87 39.33
N ALA A 598 -5.42 -26.54 39.31
CA ALA A 598 -5.70 -25.68 40.46
C ALA A 598 -7.18 -25.24 40.50
N TRP A 599 -7.96 -25.48 39.45
CA TRP A 599 -9.35 -25.04 39.34
C TRP A 599 -10.32 -26.11 39.81
N PHE A 600 -11.32 -25.71 40.59
CA PHE A 600 -12.29 -26.63 41.18
C PHE A 600 -13.68 -26.42 40.57
N ALA A 601 -14.31 -27.52 40.16
CA ALA A 601 -15.72 -27.57 39.79
C ALA A 601 -16.58 -27.93 41.02
N ARG A 602 -17.86 -27.55 41.02
CA ARG A 602 -18.81 -27.92 42.09
C ARG A 602 -19.63 -29.12 41.65
N ASN A 603 -19.80 -30.12 42.52
CA ASN A 603 -20.69 -31.25 42.24
C ASN A 603 -22.13 -31.00 42.73
N ASN A 604 -23.04 -31.90 42.35
CA ASN A 604 -24.45 -31.88 42.78
C ASN A 604 -24.66 -31.95 44.31
N ALA A 605 -23.67 -32.44 45.07
CA ALA A 605 -23.69 -32.47 46.53
C ALA A 605 -23.15 -31.18 47.17
N GLY A 606 -22.67 -30.22 46.37
CA GLY A 606 -22.07 -28.96 46.82
C GLY A 606 -20.60 -29.08 47.22
N GLU A 607 -19.95 -30.21 46.96
CA GLU A 607 -18.52 -30.43 47.21
C GLU A 607 -17.68 -29.91 46.03
N MET A 608 -16.48 -29.42 46.32
CA MET A 608 -15.54 -28.94 45.32
C MET A 608 -14.63 -30.07 44.83
N VAL A 609 -14.61 -30.30 43.52
CA VAL A 609 -13.86 -31.34 42.82
C VAL A 609 -12.77 -30.67 41.97
N PRO A 610 -11.48 -30.97 42.19
CA PRO A 610 -10.38 -30.44 41.38
C PRO A 610 -10.33 -31.04 39.97
#